data_AF-A0A381VWS7-F1
#
_entry.id   AF-A0A381VWS7-F1
#
_cell.length_a   1.000
_cell.length_b   1.000
_cell.length_c   1.000
_cell.angle_alpha   90.00
_cell.angle_beta   90.00
_cell.angle_gamma   90.00
#
_symmetry.space_group_name_H-M   'P 1'
#
loop_
_entity.id
_entity.type
_entity.pdbx_description
1 polymer ?
#
loop_
_entity_poly.entity_id
_entity_poly.type
_entity_poly.pdbx_seq_one_letter_code
_entity_poly.pdbx_strand_id
1 'polypeptide(L)'
;MQRAASIAIEREYEALTNYHGRLGHPELRAIMATRESEREGVSVDPDSIALMNGSMQAVTLTAEALTSPGDTIICEEFTYSGTISA
;
A
#
# COMPACT_ATOMS: atom_id res chain seq x y z
N MET A 1 -9.66 18.36 -0.87
CA MET A 1 -8.28 17.83 -0.74
C MET A 1 -7.33 18.83 -0.06
N GLN A 2 -7.21 20.08 -0.54
CA GLN A 2 -6.34 21.09 0.08
C GLN A 2 -6.53 21.27 1.60
N ARG A 3 -7.78 21.39 2.08
CA ARG A 3 -8.05 21.53 3.53
C ARG A 3 -7.53 20.35 4.36
N ALA A 4 -7.73 19.12 3.88
CA ALA A 4 -7.25 17.93 4.59
C ALA A 4 -5.72 17.88 4.61
N ALA A 5 -5.08 18.25 3.50
CA ALA A 5 -3.62 18.35 3.42
C ALA A 5 -3.08 19.41 4.39
N SER A 6 -3.68 20.61 4.46
CA SER A 6 -3.26 21.64 5.42
C SER A 6 -3.36 21.16 6.88
N ILE A 7 -4.46 20.49 7.25
CA ILE A 7 -4.64 19.94 8.59
C ILE A 7 -3.59 18.86 8.89
N ALA A 8 -3.33 17.95 7.94
CA ALA A 8 -2.33 16.91 8.10
C ALA A 8 -0.92 17.50 8.24
N ILE A 9 -0.58 18.51 7.44
CA ILE A 9 0.71 19.22 7.55
C ILE A 9 0.83 19.87 8.93
N GLU A 10 -0.18 20.58 9.42
CA GLU A 10 -0.12 21.22 10.74
C GLU A 10 0.04 20.22 11.89
N ARG A 11 -0.57 19.03 11.78
CA ARG A 11 -0.56 18.00 12.82
C ARG A 11 0.67 17.09 12.79
N GLU A 12 1.13 16.74 11.59
CA GLU A 12 2.12 15.68 11.36
C GLU A 12 3.44 16.22 10.77
N TYR A 13 3.69 17.53 10.82
CA TYR A 13 4.83 18.17 10.14
C TYR A 13 6.17 17.47 10.42
N GLU A 14 6.42 17.06 11.66
CA GLU A 14 7.66 16.41 12.06
C GLU A 14 7.82 15.06 11.35
N ALA A 15 6.78 14.21 11.40
CA ALA A 15 6.76 12.94 10.70
C ALA A 15 6.96 13.14 9.19
N LEU A 16 6.23 14.07 8.57
CA LEU A 16 6.32 14.37 7.14
C LEU A 16 7.70 14.83 6.67
N THR A 17 8.51 15.43 7.55
CA THR A 17 9.89 15.84 7.25
C THR A 17 10.93 14.73 7.43
N ASN A 18 10.54 13.60 8.01
CA ASN A 18 11.41 12.45 8.22
C ASN A 18 11.26 11.41 7.10
N TYR A 19 12.37 10.74 6.78
CA TYR A 19 12.30 9.52 5.97
C TYR A 19 11.74 8.38 6.81
N HIS A 20 10.48 8.04 6.57
CA HIS A 20 9.82 6.92 7.22
C HIS A 20 10.46 5.58 6.82
N GLY A 21 10.17 4.55 7.61
CA GLY A 21 10.59 3.18 7.31
C GLY A 21 10.00 2.66 5.99
N ARG A 22 10.50 1.50 5.54
CA ARG A 22 10.17 0.87 4.24
C ARG A 22 8.68 0.64 3.96
N LEU A 23 7.83 0.67 4.99
CA LEU A 23 6.38 0.45 4.89
C LEU A 23 5.58 1.77 4.78
N GLY A 24 6.23 2.92 4.92
CA GLY A 24 5.60 4.24 4.91
C GLY A 24 5.15 4.74 6.29
N HIS A 25 4.39 5.83 6.30
CA HIS A 25 3.97 6.56 7.50
C HIS A 25 3.15 5.67 8.47
N PRO A 26 3.58 5.47 9.73
CA PRO A 26 2.91 4.57 10.68
C PRO A 26 1.43 4.91 10.93
N GLU A 27 1.10 6.16 11.23
CA GLU A 27 -0.30 6.54 11.52
C GLU A 27 -1.23 6.35 10.31
N LEU A 28 -0.74 6.60 9.09
CA LEU A 28 -1.52 6.36 7.90
C LEU A 28 -1.79 4.87 7.70
N ARG A 29 -0.82 3.99 8.04
CA ARG A 29 -1.06 2.54 8.06
C ARG A 29 -2.11 2.14 9.11
N ALA A 30 -2.09 2.74 10.30
CA ALA A 30 -3.10 2.48 11.33
C ALA A 30 -4.51 2.90 10.89
N ILE A 31 -4.64 4.06 10.24
CA ILE A 31 -5.90 4.53 9.65
C ILE A 31 -6.38 3.58 8.56
N MET A 32 -5.48 3.15 7.67
CA MET A 32 -5.80 2.18 6.61
C MET A 32 -6.21 0.83 7.20
N ALA A 33 -5.51 0.32 8.21
CA ALA A 33 -5.85 -0.94 8.88
C ALA A 33 -7.26 -0.91 9.45
N THR A 34 -7.65 0.18 10.10
CA THR A 34 -9.02 0.37 10.62
C THR A 34 -10.04 0.33 9.49
N ARG A 35 -9.80 1.12 8.44
CA ARG A 35 -10.68 1.20 7.27
C ARG A 35 -10.85 -0.15 6.56
N GLU A 36 -9.75 -0.86 6.30
CA GLU A 36 -9.81 -2.15 5.62
C GLU A 36 -10.41 -3.22 6.54
N SER A 37 -10.21 -3.13 7.85
CA SER A 37 -10.88 -4.05 8.78
C SER A 37 -12.41 -3.92 8.74
N GLU A 38 -12.90 -2.67 8.71
CA GLU A 38 -14.33 -2.39 8.56
C GLU A 38 -14.87 -2.85 7.20
N ARG A 39 -14.08 -2.67 6.13
CA ARG A 39 -14.46 -3.04 4.76
C ARG A 39 -14.56 -4.55 4.57
N GLU A 40 -13.54 -5.28 5.03
CA GLU A 40 -13.41 -6.73 4.82
C GLU A 40 -14.12 -7.57 5.90
N GLY A 41 -14.48 -6.95 7.03
CA GLY A 41 -15.07 -7.65 8.17
C GLY A 41 -14.09 -8.57 8.92
N VAL A 42 -12.79 -8.35 8.76
CA VAL A 42 -11.71 -9.10 9.43
C VAL A 42 -10.68 -8.13 9.98
N SER A 43 -9.99 -8.48 11.07
CA SER A 43 -8.94 -7.62 11.63
C SER A 43 -7.73 -7.57 10.68
N VAL A 44 -7.33 -6.36 10.27
CA VAL A 44 -6.11 -6.10 9.50
C VAL A 44 -5.07 -5.48 10.44
N ASP A 45 -3.89 -6.10 10.50
CA ASP A 45 -2.76 -5.57 11.28
C ASP A 45 -2.08 -4.43 10.51
N PRO A 46 -1.90 -3.22 11.09
CA PRO A 46 -1.17 -2.14 10.44
C PRO A 46 0.26 -2.48 10.03
N ASP A 47 0.92 -3.44 10.70
CA ASP A 47 2.27 -3.90 10.32
C ASP A 47 2.27 -4.85 9.11
N SER A 48 1.09 -5.31 8.69
CA SER A 48 0.88 -6.02 7.42
C SER A 48 0.55 -5.07 6.25
N ILE A 49 0.55 -3.75 6.46
CA ILE A 49 0.28 -2.75 5.41
C ILE A 49 1.58 -2.07 4.99
N ALA A 50 1.78 -1.94 3.68
CA ALA A 50 2.84 -1.13 3.11
C ALA A 50 2.22 -0.06 2.18
N LEU A 51 2.60 1.20 2.36
CA LEU A 51 2.13 2.30 1.52
C LEU A 51 2.91 2.36 0.22
N MET A 52 2.20 2.49 -0.90
CA MET A 52 2.77 2.47 -2.25
C MET A 52 2.37 3.73 -3.04
N ASN A 53 3.20 4.11 -4.00
CA ASN A 53 2.96 5.19 -4.95
C ASN A 53 2.08 4.72 -6.13
N GLY A 54 0.94 4.10 -5.79
CA GLY A 54 -0.01 3.56 -6.75
C GLY A 54 0.05 2.03 -6.88
N SER A 55 -0.93 1.50 -7.61
CA SER A 55 -1.17 0.05 -7.72
C SER A 55 -0.02 -0.68 -8.41
N MET A 56 0.59 -0.10 -9.45
CA MET A 56 1.67 -0.78 -10.19
C MET A 56 2.89 -1.06 -9.34
N GLN A 57 3.28 -0.15 -8.44
CA GLN A 57 4.37 -0.42 -7.51
C GLN A 57 4.04 -1.61 -6.60
N ALA A 58 2.79 -1.69 -6.11
CA ALA A 58 2.36 -2.80 -5.26
C ALA A 58 2.37 -4.13 -6.02
N VAL A 59 1.86 -4.16 -7.25
CA VAL A 59 1.78 -5.36 -8.09
C VAL A 59 3.19 -5.87 -8.42
N THR A 60 4.09 -5.00 -8.88
CA THR A 60 5.48 -5.37 -9.20
C THR A 60 6.21 -5.91 -7.98
N LEU A 61 6.16 -5.22 -6.83
CA LEU A 61 6.83 -5.69 -5.62
C LEU A 61 6.26 -7.02 -5.12
N THR A 62 4.96 -7.25 -5.30
CA THR A 62 4.33 -8.53 -4.94
C THR A 62 4.81 -9.65 -5.86
N ALA A 63 4.90 -9.41 -7.17
CA ALA A 63 5.43 -10.37 -8.12
C ALA A 63 6.90 -10.72 -7.81
N GLU A 64 7.74 -9.71 -7.59
CA GLU A 64 9.15 -9.89 -7.21
C GLU A 64 9.33 -10.66 -5.90
N ALA A 65 8.47 -10.38 -4.90
CA ALA A 65 8.59 -11.00 -3.57
C ALA A 65 8.08 -12.44 -3.52
N LEU A 66 7.12 -12.80 -4.38
CA LEU A 66 6.41 -14.08 -4.30
C LEU A 66 6.76 -15.07 -5.42
N THR A 67 7.55 -14.67 -6.41
CA THR A 67 7.84 -15.52 -7.58
C THR A 67 9.33 -15.63 -7.86
N SER A 68 9.69 -16.69 -8.57
CA SER A 68 11.03 -16.94 -9.09
C SER A 68 10.99 -17.22 -10.60
N PRO A 69 12.11 -17.03 -11.33
CA PRO A 69 12.17 -17.37 -12.74
C PRO A 69 11.74 -18.82 -13.01
N GLY A 70 10.71 -19.00 -13.84
CA GLY A 70 10.14 -20.31 -14.16
C GLY A 70 8.82 -20.62 -13.45
N ASP A 71 8.41 -19.83 -12.46
CA ASP A 71 7.11 -19.98 -11.83
C ASP A 71 5.96 -19.65 -12.78
N THR A 72 4.83 -20.33 -12.58
CA THR A 72 3.59 -20.06 -13.32
C THR A 72 2.67 -19.20 -12.46
N ILE A 73 2.31 -18.02 -12.96
CA ILE A 73 1.35 -17.12 -12.32
C ILE A 73 -0.02 -17.29 -12.99
N ILE A 74 -1.06 -17.48 -12.19
CA ILE A 74 -2.44 -17.56 -12.68
C ILE A 74 -3.06 -16.17 -12.62
N CYS A 75 -3.63 -15.73 -13.74
CA CYS A 75 -4.37 -14.48 -13.85
C CYS A 75 -5.77 -14.75 -14.41
N GLU A 76 -6.70 -13.84 -14.15
CA GLU A 76 -8.01 -13.84 -14.80
C GLU A 76 -7.86 -13.69 -16.32
N GLU A 77 -8.78 -14.27 -17.10
CA GLU A 77 -8.76 -14.19 -18.57
C GLU A 77 -8.79 -12.73 -19.06
N PHE A 78 -9.57 -11.89 -18.40
CA PHE A 78 -9.66 -10.45 -18.67
C PHE A 78 -8.95 -9.64 -17.59
N THR A 79 -7.63 -9.82 -17.48
CA THR A 79 -6.81 -9.07 -16.51
C THR A 79 -6.37 -7.71 -17.02
N TYR A 80 -5.95 -6.84 -16.11
CA TYR A 80 -5.30 -5.58 -16.42
C TYR A 80 -3.91 -5.82 -17.03
N SER A 81 -3.67 -5.28 -18.23
CA SER A 81 -2.43 -5.53 -18.98
C SER A 81 -1.16 -5.11 -18.24
N GLY A 82 -1.23 -4.08 -17.39
CA GLY A 82 -0.11 -3.66 -16.56
C GLY A 82 0.39 -4.77 -15.65
N THR A 83 -0.51 -5.61 -15.12
CA THR A 83 -0.17 -6.75 -14.24
C THR A 83 0.68 -7.81 -14.96
N ILE A 84 0.53 -7.97 -16.27
CA ILE A 84 1.30 -8.95 -17.07
C ILE A 84 2.75 -8.47 -17.28
N SER A 85 2.94 -7.15 -17.32
CA SER A 85 4.25 -6.53 -17.52
C SER A 85 4.96 -6.15 -16.21
N ALA A 86 4.31 -6.44 -15.06
CA ALA A 86 4.86 -6.20 -13.74
C ALA A 86 6.04 -7.15 -13.46
#